data_AF-A0A522CNX2-F1
#
_entry.id   AF-A0A522CNX2-F1
#
_cell.length_a   1.000
_cell.length_b   1.000
_cell.length_c   1.000
_cell.angle_alpha   90.00
_cell.angle_beta   90.00
_cell.angle_gamma   90.00
#
_symmetry.space_group_name_H-M   'P 1'
#
loop_
_entity.id
_entity.type
_entity.pdbx_description
1 polymer ?
#
loop_
_entity_poly.entity_id
_entity_poly.type
_entity_poly.pdbx_seq_one_letter_code
_entity_poly.pdbx_strand_id
1 'polypeptide(L)'
;MLNAIADIKAIWPGDALNIDDTVKDGNDKTAFDRFIEKAGAAIDRRLKKWVGEAVFEDASSATPTDSDRADAIKEAEMELFHASMAEHMMRENIKGMEKDITLPSGMRISLSVFSREDYEKTILLFSDAAYCRLVEWIL
;
A
#
# COMPACT_ATOMS: atom_id res chain seq x y z
N MET A 1 5.59 5.74 9.56
CA MET A 1 5.69 4.66 8.57
C MET A 1 6.81 3.72 9.00
N LEU A 2 6.52 2.43 9.14
CA LEU A 2 7.46 1.40 9.59
C LEU A 2 8.29 0.83 8.42
N ASN A 3 7.65 0.64 7.26
CA ASN A 3 8.31 0.27 6.01
C ASN A 3 8.90 1.51 5.32
N ALA A 4 10.01 1.35 4.61
CA ALA A 4 10.60 2.47 3.89
C ALA A 4 9.82 2.80 2.61
N ILE A 5 9.85 4.07 2.19
CA ILE A 5 9.28 4.49 0.89
C ILE A 5 9.87 3.64 -0.25
N ALA A 6 11.18 3.36 -0.18
CA ALA A 6 11.87 2.54 -1.19
C ALA A 6 11.29 1.13 -1.31
N ASP A 7 10.91 0.50 -0.20
CA ASP A 7 10.34 -0.85 -0.18
C ASP A 7 8.95 -0.85 -0.84
N ILE A 8 8.14 0.17 -0.54
CA ILE A 8 6.82 0.35 -1.16
C ILE A 8 6.96 0.58 -2.67
N LYS A 9 7.93 1.41 -3.09
CA LYS A 9 8.21 1.68 -4.52
C LYS A 9 8.68 0.45 -5.28
N ALA A 10 9.38 -0.47 -4.62
CA ALA A 10 9.81 -1.72 -5.24
C ALA A 10 8.62 -2.64 -5.58
N ILE A 11 7.51 -2.52 -4.84
CA ILE A 11 6.29 -3.31 -5.02
C ILE A 11 5.31 -2.60 -5.95
N TRP A 12 5.18 -1.27 -5.83
CA TRP A 12 4.28 -0.44 -6.62
C TRP A 12 5.05 0.63 -7.40
N PRO A 13 5.27 0.46 -8.72
CA PRO A 13 5.85 1.52 -9.54
C PRO A 13 4.82 2.64 -9.79
N GLY A 14 5.24 3.90 -9.81
CA GLY A 14 4.37 5.06 -10.04
C GLY A 14 3.54 4.98 -11.33
N ASP A 15 4.11 4.38 -12.39
CA ASP A 15 3.44 4.12 -13.67
C ASP A 15 2.20 3.20 -13.56
N ALA A 16 2.19 2.28 -12.58
CA ALA A 16 1.03 1.42 -12.33
C ALA A 16 -0.15 2.20 -11.76
N LEU A 17 0.14 3.34 -11.11
CA LEU A 17 -0.82 4.22 -10.45
C LEU A 17 -1.15 5.46 -11.27
N ASN A 18 -0.60 5.58 -12.49
CA ASN A 18 -0.73 6.76 -13.34
C ASN A 18 -0.21 8.05 -12.65
N ILE A 19 0.77 7.90 -11.76
CA ILE A 19 1.44 9.02 -11.10
C ILE A 19 2.78 9.25 -11.78
N ASP A 20 2.99 10.46 -12.29
CA ASP A 20 4.28 10.85 -12.88
C ASP A 20 5.38 10.91 -11.80
N ASP A 21 6.24 9.89 -11.78
CA ASP A 21 7.38 9.76 -10.87
C ASP A 21 8.66 10.41 -11.42
N THR A 22 8.57 11.17 -12.52
CA THR A 22 9.74 11.80 -13.17
C THR A 22 9.95 13.26 -12.75
N VAL A 23 8.90 13.94 -12.28
CA VAL A 23 8.94 15.35 -11.89
C VAL A 23 9.10 15.51 -10.39
N LYS A 24 10.20 16.14 -9.99
CA LYS A 24 10.49 16.48 -8.60
C LYS A 24 10.08 17.92 -8.26
N ASP A 25 9.63 18.13 -7.02
CA ASP A 25 9.35 19.47 -6.49
C ASP A 25 10.62 20.16 -5.95
N GLY A 26 10.46 21.38 -5.41
CA GLY A 26 11.56 22.14 -4.80
C GLY A 26 12.20 21.50 -3.57
N ASN A 27 11.67 20.37 -3.07
CA ASN A 27 12.22 19.56 -1.99
C ASN A 27 12.74 18.20 -2.50
N ASP A 28 12.97 18.07 -3.81
CA ASP A 28 13.45 16.86 -4.48
C ASP A 28 12.52 15.63 -4.34
N LYS A 29 11.23 15.83 -4.02
CA LYS A 29 10.22 14.77 -3.93
C LYS A 29 9.41 14.64 -5.21
N THR A 30 9.19 13.41 -5.67
CA THR A 30 8.30 13.15 -6.81
C THR A 30 6.82 13.24 -6.41
N ALA A 31 5.92 13.26 -7.39
CA ALA A 31 4.49 13.15 -7.10
C ALA A 31 4.14 11.84 -6.39
N PHE A 32 4.87 10.76 -6.70
CA PHE A 32 4.69 9.48 -6.08
C PHE A 32 5.18 9.46 -4.62
N ASP A 33 6.31 10.09 -4.31
CA ASP A 33 6.80 10.23 -2.93
C ASP A 33 5.75 10.91 -2.04
N ARG A 34 5.18 12.03 -2.51
CA ARG A 34 4.14 12.76 -1.76
C ARG A 34 2.88 11.93 -1.55
N PHE A 35 2.53 11.12 -2.53
CA PHE A 35 1.39 10.21 -2.42
C PHE A 35 1.62 9.13 -1.37
N ILE A 36 2.79 8.45 -1.40
CA ILE A 36 3.17 7.45 -0.38
C ILE A 36 3.18 8.08 1.01
N GLU A 37 3.75 9.28 1.18
CA GLU A 37 3.77 9.96 2.48
C GLU A 37 2.36 10.27 3.01
N LYS A 38 1.45 10.71 2.13
CA LYS A 38 0.06 10.98 2.51
C LYS A 38 -0.68 9.71 2.90
N ALA A 39 -0.51 8.64 2.13
CA ALA A 39 -1.09 7.33 2.43
C ALA A 39 -0.52 6.76 3.74
N GLY A 40 0.81 6.79 3.91
CA GLY A 40 1.51 6.36 5.12
C GLY A 40 1.02 7.09 6.37
N ALA A 41 0.84 8.42 6.31
CA ALA A 41 0.29 9.16 7.44
C ALA A 41 -1.15 8.76 7.80
N ALA A 42 -1.97 8.33 6.85
CA ALA A 42 -3.31 7.80 7.11
C ALA A 42 -3.25 6.40 7.73
N ILE A 43 -2.35 5.55 7.24
CA ILE A 43 -2.13 4.19 7.73
C ILE A 43 -1.55 4.21 9.14
N ASP A 44 -0.53 5.03 9.42
CA ASP A 44 0.04 5.24 10.76
C ASP A 44 -1.05 5.59 11.77
N ARG A 45 -1.93 6.55 11.44
CA ARG A 45 -3.06 6.93 12.30
C ARG A 45 -4.01 5.76 12.56
N ARG A 46 -4.25 4.91 11.56
CA ARG A 46 -5.12 3.74 11.67
C ARG A 46 -4.48 2.65 12.53
N LEU A 47 -3.22 2.33 12.30
CA LEU A 47 -2.47 1.35 13.10
C LEU A 47 -2.35 1.80 14.55
N LYS A 48 -1.96 3.05 14.82
CA LYS A 48 -1.95 3.63 16.18
C LYS A 48 -3.29 3.50 16.88
N LYS A 49 -4.41 3.66 16.16
CA LYS A 49 -5.76 3.46 16.72
C LYS A 49 -6.06 1.99 17.02
N TRP A 50 -5.53 1.06 16.23
CA TRP A 50 -5.78 -0.38 16.39
C TRP A 50 -4.93 -1.02 17.47
N VAL A 51 -3.62 -0.78 17.46
CA VAL A 51 -2.67 -1.44 18.38
C VAL A 51 -2.30 -0.57 19.59
N GLY A 52 -2.63 0.72 19.54
CA GLY A 52 -2.21 1.70 20.55
C GLY A 52 -0.89 2.39 20.18
N GLU A 53 -0.76 3.66 20.57
CA GLU A 53 0.41 4.49 20.22
C GLU A 53 1.72 3.93 20.78
N ALA A 54 1.74 3.51 22.05
CA ALA A 54 2.93 2.94 22.68
C ALA A 54 3.43 1.67 21.97
N VAL A 55 2.52 0.80 21.55
CA VAL A 55 2.86 -0.44 20.82
C VAL A 55 3.40 -0.12 19.44
N PHE A 56 2.79 0.84 18.75
CA PHE A 56 3.26 1.30 17.45
C PHE A 56 4.64 1.94 17.52
N GLU A 57 4.91 2.77 18.54
CA GLU A 57 6.20 3.42 18.74
C GLU A 57 7.30 2.41 19.05
N ASP A 58 7.03 1.42 19.91
CA ASP A 58 7.96 0.31 20.17
C ASP A 58 8.31 -0.46 18.89
N ALA A 59 7.30 -0.82 18.08
CA ALA A 59 7.49 -1.50 16.81
C ALA A 59 8.33 -0.71 15.80
N SER A 60 8.30 0.62 15.89
CA SER A 60 9.07 1.53 15.02
C SER A 60 10.51 1.80 15.50
N SER A 61 10.86 1.33 16.69
CA SER A 61 12.20 1.51 17.23
C SER A 61 13.23 0.62 16.52
N ALA A 62 14.51 0.99 16.61
CA ALA A 62 15.59 0.19 16.04
C ALA A 62 15.73 -1.20 16.71
N THR A 63 15.21 -1.35 17.93
CA THR A 63 15.27 -2.58 18.73
C THR A 63 13.93 -2.77 19.45
N PRO A 64 12.89 -3.25 18.75
CA PRO A 64 11.57 -3.43 19.33
C PRO A 64 11.62 -4.46 20.47
N THR A 65 10.81 -4.25 21.50
CA THR A 65 10.75 -5.15 22.67
C THR A 65 10.21 -6.53 22.28
N ASP A 66 9.35 -6.57 21.26
CA ASP A 66 8.75 -7.78 20.69
C ASP A 66 8.92 -7.72 19.17
N SER A 67 9.82 -8.56 18.63
CA SER A 67 10.13 -8.60 17.20
C SER A 67 8.96 -9.11 16.37
N ASP A 68 8.25 -10.13 16.88
CA ASP A 68 7.18 -10.79 16.14
C ASP A 68 5.98 -9.85 16.01
N ARG A 69 5.69 -9.10 17.08
CA ARG A 69 4.75 -7.99 17.05
C ARG A 69 5.13 -6.93 16.02
N ALA A 70 6.39 -6.49 16.06
CA ALA A 70 6.86 -5.43 15.19
C ALA A 70 6.73 -5.84 13.72
N ASP A 71 7.03 -7.10 13.41
CA ASP A 71 6.89 -7.65 12.07
C ASP A 71 5.42 -7.80 11.66
N ALA A 72 4.54 -8.27 12.55
CA ALA A 72 3.10 -8.31 12.28
C ALA A 72 2.51 -6.91 11.97
N ILE A 73 2.97 -5.87 12.67
CA ILE A 73 2.54 -4.49 12.44
C ILE A 73 3.10 -3.96 11.10
N LYS A 74 4.35 -4.27 10.75
CA LYS A 74 4.92 -3.92 9.44
C LYS A 74 4.18 -4.61 8.29
N GLU A 75 3.81 -5.86 8.45
CA GLU A 75 3.02 -6.60 7.46
C GLU A 75 1.63 -5.98 7.32
N ALA A 76 0.96 -5.69 8.45
CA ALA A 76 -0.34 -5.00 8.43
C ALA A 76 -0.27 -3.61 7.78
N GLU A 77 0.83 -2.87 7.98
CA GLU A 77 1.08 -1.61 7.29
C GLU A 77 1.15 -1.80 5.77
N MET A 78 1.85 -2.84 5.30
CA MET A 78 1.98 -3.14 3.87
C MET A 78 0.63 -3.51 3.25
N GLU A 79 -0.18 -4.33 3.93
CA GLU A 79 -1.53 -4.70 3.49
C GLU A 79 -2.46 -3.47 3.40
N LEU A 80 -2.39 -2.55 4.37
CA LEU A 80 -3.13 -1.29 4.33
C LEU A 80 -2.63 -0.35 3.21
N PHE A 81 -1.35 -0.42 2.87
CA PHE A 81 -0.81 0.25 1.71
C PHE A 81 -1.38 -0.33 0.42
N HIS A 82 -1.40 -1.65 0.25
CA HIS A 82 -2.05 -2.31 -0.90
C HIS A 82 -3.51 -1.86 -1.07
N ALA A 83 -4.27 -1.80 0.03
CA ALA A 83 -5.65 -1.30 0.00
C ALA A 83 -5.72 0.18 -0.46
N SER A 84 -4.81 1.04 0.02
CA SER A 84 -4.76 2.45 -0.36
C SER A 84 -4.38 2.65 -1.84
N MET A 85 -3.49 1.81 -2.36
CA MET A 85 -3.11 1.80 -3.79
C MET A 85 -4.30 1.39 -4.66
N ALA A 86 -4.99 0.31 -4.29
CA ALA A 86 -6.19 -0.14 -4.98
C ALA A 86 -7.31 0.92 -4.97
N GLU A 87 -7.51 1.61 -3.85
CA GLU A 87 -8.47 2.71 -3.76
C GLU A 87 -8.08 3.89 -4.67
N HIS A 88 -6.79 4.22 -4.74
CA HIS A 88 -6.30 5.28 -5.64
C HIS A 88 -6.54 4.93 -7.11
N MET A 89 -6.19 3.70 -7.54
CA MET A 89 -6.44 3.22 -8.90
C MET A 89 -7.93 3.28 -9.27
N MET A 90 -8.81 2.97 -8.30
CA MET A 90 -10.26 3.08 -8.48
C MET A 90 -10.72 4.55 -8.64
N ARG A 91 -10.17 5.48 -7.84
CA ARG A 91 -10.52 6.91 -7.88
C ARG A 91 -10.05 7.61 -9.15
N GLU A 92 -8.83 7.31 -9.61
CA GLU A 92 -8.23 7.89 -10.82
C GLU A 92 -8.84 7.33 -12.12
N ASN A 93 -9.92 6.54 -12.03
CA ASN A 93 -10.64 6.02 -13.19
C ASN A 93 -9.73 5.19 -14.12
N ILE A 94 -8.87 4.32 -13.57
CA ILE A 94 -8.45 3.09 -14.27
C ILE A 94 -9.64 2.11 -14.28
N LYS A 95 -10.80 2.62 -14.70
CA LYS A 95 -12.11 1.97 -14.75
C LYS A 95 -12.38 1.70 -16.22
N GLY A 96 -12.42 0.43 -16.61
CA GLY A 96 -12.69 0.05 -17.99
C GLY A 96 -11.58 0.37 -19.00
N MET A 97 -10.38 0.79 -18.58
CA MET A 97 -9.24 0.90 -19.49
C MET A 97 -8.63 -0.47 -19.76
N GLU A 98 -8.81 -0.99 -20.97
CA GLU A 98 -8.01 -2.10 -21.48
C GLU A 98 -6.55 -1.66 -21.59
N LYS A 99 -5.65 -2.40 -20.94
CA LYS A 99 -4.20 -2.27 -21.16
C LYS A 99 -3.73 -3.44 -22.01
N ASP A 100 -3.25 -3.12 -23.20
CA ASP A 100 -2.56 -4.08 -24.06
C ASP A 100 -1.10 -4.21 -23.61
N ILE A 101 -0.73 -5.42 -23.20
CA ILE A 101 0.66 -5.77 -22.88
C ILE A 101 1.19 -6.63 -24.01
N THR A 102 2.32 -6.24 -24.60
CA THR A 102 3.04 -7.08 -25.57
C THR A 102 4.19 -7.76 -24.84
N LEU A 103 4.13 -9.10 -24.75
CA LEU A 103 5.20 -9.90 -24.16
C LEU A 103 6.41 -9.98 -25.12
N PRO A 104 7.61 -10.33 -24.62
CA PRO A 104 8.81 -10.49 -25.45
C PRO A 104 8.67 -11.50 -26.60
N SER A 105 7.72 -12.44 -26.49
CA SER A 105 7.36 -13.39 -27.56
C SER A 105 6.55 -12.77 -28.70
N GLY A 106 6.17 -11.50 -28.61
CA GLY A 106 5.26 -10.82 -29.54
C GLY A 106 3.78 -11.07 -29.25
N MET A 107 3.44 -11.85 -28.21
CA MET A 107 2.07 -12.09 -27.81
C MET A 107 1.45 -10.84 -27.18
N ARG A 108 0.28 -10.41 -27.68
CA ARG A 108 -0.52 -9.33 -27.10
C ARG A 108 -1.59 -9.89 -26.17
N ILE A 109 -1.69 -9.33 -24.96
CA ILE A 109 -2.73 -9.65 -23.98
C ILE A 109 -3.45 -8.34 -23.64
N SER A 110 -4.78 -8.32 -23.78
CA SER A 110 -5.63 -7.24 -23.28
C SER A 110 -6.15 -7.61 -21.90
N LEU A 111 -5.85 -6.79 -20.90
CA LEU A 111 -6.40 -6.92 -19.55
C LEU A 111 -7.62 -6.00 -19.42
N SER A 112 -8.81 -6.58 -19.25
CA SER A 112 -10.06 -5.85 -18.98
C SER A 112 -10.32 -5.75 -17.46
N VAL A 113 -10.96 -4.66 -17.06
CA VAL A 113 -10.92 -4.12 -15.70
C VAL A 113 -11.88 -4.82 -14.72
N PHE A 114 -11.35 -5.14 -13.53
CA PHE A 114 -12.05 -5.52 -12.30
C PHE A 114 -13.33 -4.69 -12.08
N SER A 115 -14.46 -5.32 -11.76
CA SER A 115 -15.70 -4.59 -11.46
C SER A 115 -15.55 -3.78 -10.17
N ARG A 116 -16.42 -2.78 -9.95
CA ARG A 116 -16.47 -2.03 -8.67
C ARG A 116 -16.61 -2.98 -7.47
N GLU A 117 -17.40 -4.03 -7.64
CA GLU A 117 -17.62 -5.05 -6.62
C GLU A 117 -16.33 -5.85 -6.35
N ASP A 118 -15.55 -6.18 -7.38
CA ASP A 118 -14.27 -6.88 -7.22
C ASP A 118 -13.22 -6.00 -6.53
N TYR A 119 -13.23 -4.69 -6.80
CA TYR A 119 -12.38 -3.73 -6.09
C TYR A 119 -12.79 -3.58 -4.62
N GLU A 120 -14.08 -3.41 -4.34
CA GLU A 120 -14.58 -3.31 -2.96
C GLU A 120 -14.26 -4.61 -2.17
N LYS A 121 -14.41 -5.79 -2.80
CA LYS A 121 -13.97 -7.07 -2.23
C LYS A 121 -12.48 -7.14 -1.99
N THR A 122 -11.66 -6.65 -2.92
CA THR A 122 -10.19 -6.64 -2.78
C THR A 122 -9.73 -5.72 -1.65
N ILE A 123 -10.33 -4.53 -1.52
CA ILE A 123 -10.06 -3.60 -0.41
C ILE A 123 -10.49 -4.23 0.92
N LEU A 124 -11.64 -4.90 0.95
CA LEU A 124 -12.14 -5.61 2.13
C LEU A 124 -11.18 -6.75 2.50
N LEU A 125 -10.75 -7.56 1.53
CA LEU A 125 -9.82 -8.66 1.72
C LEU A 125 -8.49 -8.19 2.32
N PHE A 126 -7.89 -7.13 1.79
CA PHE A 126 -6.64 -6.58 2.34
C PHE A 126 -6.84 -5.95 3.72
N SER A 127 -7.99 -5.28 3.94
CA SER A 127 -8.32 -4.73 5.25
C SER A 127 -8.56 -5.81 6.32
N ASP A 128 -9.22 -6.90 5.93
CA ASP A 128 -9.49 -8.06 6.77
C ASP A 128 -8.21 -8.86 7.02
N ALA A 129 -7.35 -9.04 6.01
CA ALA A 129 -6.04 -9.67 6.18
C ALA A 129 -5.16 -8.88 7.16
N ALA A 130 -5.11 -7.55 7.02
CA ALA A 130 -4.41 -6.67 7.96
C ALA A 130 -4.97 -6.81 9.39
N TYR A 131 -6.29 -6.89 9.53
CA TYR A 131 -6.92 -7.08 10.83
C TYR A 131 -6.63 -8.46 11.43
N CYS A 132 -6.73 -9.54 10.63
CA CYS A 132 -6.44 -10.91 11.05
C CYS A 132 -5.00 -11.06 11.55
N ARG A 133 -4.00 -10.52 10.83
CA ARG A 133 -2.60 -10.56 11.29
C ARG A 133 -2.39 -9.89 12.65
N LEU A 134 -3.10 -8.79 12.89
CA LEU A 134 -3.03 -8.07 14.17
C LEU A 134 -3.77 -8.83 15.29
N VAL A 135 -4.91 -9.46 14.99
CA VAL A 135 -5.69 -10.23 15.96
C VAL A 135 -4.99 -11.53 16.35
N GLU A 136 -4.37 -12.23 15.40
CA GLU A 136 -3.57 -13.44 15.66
C GLU A 136 -2.39 -13.21 16.61
N TRP A 137 -1.92 -11.96 16.71
CA TRP A 137 -0.88 -11.57 17.64
C TRP A 137 -1.43 -11.00 18.97
N ILE A 138 -2.60 -10.36 18.97
CA ILE A 138 -3.22 -9.77 20.18
C ILE A 138 -3.85 -10.86 21.09
N LEU A 139 -4.28 -12.00 20.54
CA LEU A 139 -4.94 -13.11 21.26
C LEU A 139 -3.99 -14.26 21.58
#